data_AF-A0A3C0NWV6-F1
#
_entry.id   AF-A0A3C0NWV6-F1
#
_cell.length_a   1.000
_cell.length_b   1.000
_cell.length_c   1.000
_cell.angle_alpha   90.00
_cell.angle_beta   90.00
_cell.angle_gamma   90.00
#
_symmetry.space_group_name_H-M   'P 1'
#
loop_
_entity.id
_entity.type
_entity.pdbx_description
1 polymer ?
#
loop_
_entity_poly.entity_id
_entity_poly.type
_entity_poly.pdbx_seq_one_letter_code
_entity_poly.pdbx_strand_id
1 'polypeptide(L)' 'KKLNGQATQLKMDLHDLSEDLPTGWEKIPEIAEKTFQAYQQLTAARKKLAEIGG' A
#
# COMPACT_ATOMS: atom_id res chain seq x y z
N LYS A 1 -11.18 -4.89 7.11
CA LYS A 1 -10.06 -4.64 8.06
C LYS A 1 -8.70 -5.12 7.53
N LYS A 2 -8.59 -6.36 7.02
CA LYS A 2 -7.34 -6.91 6.46
C LYS A 2 -6.65 -6.03 5.40
N LEU A 3 -7.38 -5.57 4.38
CA LEU A 3 -6.82 -4.71 3.32
C LEU A 3 -6.32 -3.34 3.84
N ASN A 4 -7.00 -2.77 4.84
CA ASN A 4 -6.60 -1.48 5.40
C ASN A 4 -5.29 -1.61 6.21
N GLY A 5 -5.17 -2.69 6.99
CA GLY A 5 -3.94 -3.00 7.73
C GLY A 5 -2.76 -3.24 6.79
N GLN A 6 -2.96 -4.03 5.74
CA GLN A 6 -1.93 -4.30 4.74
C GLN A 6 -1.47 -3.02 4.01
N ALA A 7 -2.41 -2.18 3.54
CA ALA A 7 -2.06 -0.92 2.88
C ALA A 7 -1.31 0.03 3.83
N THR A 8 -1.69 0.06 5.11
CA THR A 8 -1.01 0.90 6.11
C THR A 8 0.39 0.40 6.39
N GLN A 9 0.59 -0.92 6.51
CA GLN A 9 1.93 -1.50 6.72
C GLN A 9 2.86 -1.19 5.55
N LEU A 10 2.42 -1.46 4.31
CA LEU A 10 3.23 -1.19 3.12
C LEU A 10 3.56 0.29 2.95
N LYS A 11 2.65 1.19 3.38
CA LYS A 11 2.93 2.63 3.44
C LYS A 11 4.09 2.94 4.40
N MET A 12 4.13 2.29 5.57
CA MET A 12 5.23 2.47 6.52
C MET A 12 6.51 1.85 5.97
N ASP A 13 6.45 0.66 5.38
CA ASP A 13 7.62 0.02 4.77
C ASP A 13 8.25 0.89 3.66
N LEU A 14 7.41 1.54 2.83
CA LEU A 14 7.87 2.47 1.79
C LEU A 14 8.44 3.77 2.38
N HIS A 15 7.85 4.28 3.47
CA HIS A 15 8.37 5.44 4.19
C HIS A 15 9.76 5.16 4.75
N ASP A 16 9.90 4.06 5.48
CA ASP A 16 11.16 3.68 6.13
C ASP A 16 12.25 3.39 5.09
N LEU A 17 11.90 2.74 3.96
CA LEU A 17 12.82 2.57 2.83
C LEU A 17 13.31 3.91 2.28
N SER A 18 12.44 4.91 2.20
CA SER A 18 12.77 6.23 1.64
C SER A 18 13.68 7.01 2.57
N GLU A 19 13.53 6.85 3.89
CA GLU A 19 14.39 7.46 4.91
C GLU A 19 15.78 6.81 4.99
N ASP A 20 15.90 5.52 4.67
CA ASP A 20 17.15 4.75 4.78
C ASP A 20 18.05 4.83 3.52
N LEU A 21 17.65 5.55 2.47
CA LEU A 21 18.45 5.66 1.25
C LEU A 21 19.83 6.28 1.51
N PRO A 22 20.90 5.76 0.87
CA PRO A 22 20.90 4.82 -0.25
C PRO A 22 20.79 3.34 0.15
N THR A 23 20.70 3.00 1.44
CA THR A 23 20.56 1.61 1.88
C THR A 23 19.27 1.00 1.32
N GLY A 24 19.35 -0.22 0.78
CA GLY A 24 18.18 -0.94 0.29
C GLY A 24 17.53 -0.39 -0.99
N TRP A 25 18.15 0.55 -1.70
CA TRP A 25 17.59 1.22 -2.89
C TRP A 25 17.07 0.25 -3.99
N GLU A 26 17.66 -0.95 -4.09
CA GLU A 26 17.25 -1.99 -5.04
C GLU A 26 15.81 -2.48 -4.80
N LYS A 27 15.27 -2.31 -3.59
CA LYS A 27 13.91 -2.70 -3.20
C LYS A 27 12.85 -1.68 -3.59
N ILE A 28 13.25 -0.48 -4.04
CA ILE A 28 12.31 0.61 -4.40
C ILE A 28 11.23 0.13 -5.37
N PRO A 29 11.54 -0.54 -6.50
CA PRO A 29 10.51 -0.96 -7.45
C PRO A 29 9.49 -1.91 -6.81
N GLU A 30 9.98 -2.89 -6.05
CA GLU A 30 9.14 -3.91 -5.42
C GLU A 30 8.22 -3.31 -4.33
N ILE A 31 8.76 -2.49 -3.42
CA ILE A 31 8.00 -1.92 -2.32
C ILE A 31 7.01 -0.86 -2.84
N ALA A 32 7.39 -0.08 -3.84
CA ALA A 32 6.49 0.88 -4.49
C ALA A 32 5.33 0.17 -5.18
N GLU A 33 5.60 -0.89 -5.96
CA GLU A 33 4.56 -1.66 -6.64
C GLU A 33 3.58 -2.30 -5.66
N LYS A 34 4.09 -2.96 -4.61
CA LYS A 34 3.23 -3.58 -3.58
C LYS A 34 2.35 -2.54 -2.88
N THR A 35 2.92 -1.38 -2.53
CA THR A 35 2.17 -0.28 -1.92
C THR A 35 1.05 0.20 -2.84
N PHE A 36 1.37 0.45 -4.12
CA PHE A 36 0.39 0.88 -5.11
C PHE A 36 -0.76 -0.13 -5.25
N GLN A 37 -0.44 -1.42 -5.44
CA GLN A 37 -1.45 -2.47 -5.58
C GLN A 37 -2.34 -2.61 -4.34
N ALA A 38 -1.78 -2.51 -3.14
CA ALA A 38 -2.56 -2.58 -1.90
C ALA A 38 -3.56 -1.43 -1.77
N TYR A 39 -3.15 -0.20 -2.11
CA TYR A 39 -4.05 0.96 -2.11
C TYR A 39 -5.10 0.89 -3.22
N GLN A 40 -4.74 0.39 -4.41
CA GLN A 40 -5.69 0.15 -5.50
C GLN A 40 -6.78 -0.84 -5.08
N GLN A 41 -6.40 -1.98 -4.49
CA GLN A 41 -7.34 -2.99 -3.98
C GLN A 41 -8.22 -2.45 -2.85
N LEU A 42 -7.64 -1.71 -1.90
CA LEU A 42 -8.38 -1.07 -0.82
C LEU A 42 -9.42 -0.09 -1.36
N THR A 43 -9.04 0.72 -2.36
CA THR A 43 -9.94 1.70 -3.00
C THR A 43 -11.07 1.01 -3.75
N ALA A 44 -10.75 -0.03 -4.53
CA ALA A 44 -11.75 -0.83 -5.23
C ALA A 44 -12.74 -1.50 -4.27
N ALA A 45 -12.26 -2.05 -3.15
CA ALA A 45 -13.11 -2.65 -2.12
C ALA A 45 -14.02 -1.62 -1.45
N ARG A 46 -13.51 -0.41 -1.15
CA ARG A 46 -14.31 0.69 -0.59
C ARG A 46 -15.40 1.13 -1.57
N LYS A 47 -15.08 1.25 -2.86
CA LYS A 47 -16.07 1.58 -3.89
C LYS A 47 -17.20 0.56 -3.95
N LYS A 48 -16.87 -0.74 -4.01
CA LYS A 48 -17.86 -1.82 -4.01
C LYS A 48 -18.75 -1.81 -2.77
N LEU A 49 -18.17 -1.57 -1.59
CA LEU A 49 -18.93 -1.48 -0.34
C LEU A 49 -19.90 -0.29 -0.34
N ALA A 50 -19.50 0.85 -0.91
CA ALA A 50 -20.36 2.02 -1.05
C ALA A 50 -21.51 1.76 -2.05
N GLU A 51 -21.25 1.02 -3.14
CA GLU A 51 -22.26 0.65 -4.14
C GLU A 51 -23.31 -0.36 -3.62
N ILE A 52 -22.95 -1.22 -2.66
CA ILE A 52 -23.86 -2.22 -2.06
C ILE A 52 -24.65 -1.65 -0.88
N GLY A 53 -24.12 -0.61 -0.22
CA GLY A 53 -24.70 -0.02 0.99
C GLY A 53 -25.58 1.22 0.75
N GLY A 54 -25.78 1.64 -0.50
CA GLY A 54 -26.70 2.70 -0.91
C GLY A 54 -27.88 2.14 -1.69
#